data_AF-A0A5N6R5P7-F1
#
_entry.id   AF-A0A5N6R5P7-F1
#
_cell.length_a   1.000
_cell.length_b   1.000
_cell.length_c   1.000
_cell.angle_alpha   90.00
_cell.angle_beta   90.00
_cell.angle_gamma   90.00
#
_symmetry.space_group_name_H-M   'P 1'
#
loop_
_entity.id
_entity.type
_entity.pdbx_description
1 polymer ?
#
loop_
_entity_poly.entity_id
_entity_poly.type
_entity_poly.pdbx_seq_one_letter_code
_entity_poly.pdbx_strand_id
1 'polypeptide(L)'
;MGDALEPGRVSFGEKMIVRKAIEDAKIPFTYVSANCFAGYFVGNLSQMGTLFPPKENVHIYGDGHAKVVFMDEDDVATYTIKAIDDPRTLNKTLYLRPPENILSQRELVEKWENLAAKNLQKISISSDDFLASMKGLDYAGQVGVGHFFHIFYEGCLTNFEIGEGGEEASKLYPEFGEEESRESEKKMCGGWVRALGLQIEQMG
;
A
#
# COMPACT_ATOMS: atom_id res chain seq x y z
N MET A 1 1.80 14.20 -6.73
CA MET A 1 2.15 13.30 -7.86
C MET A 1 2.09 14.04 -9.20
N GLY A 2 2.74 15.22 -9.30
CA GLY A 2 2.88 15.92 -10.59
C GLY A 2 3.85 15.21 -11.54
N ASP A 3 4.68 14.31 -11.02
CA ASP A 3 5.77 13.64 -11.71
C ASP A 3 5.48 12.15 -11.99
N ALA A 4 4.21 11.74 -11.87
CA ALA A 4 3.83 10.36 -12.17
C ALA A 4 4.09 10.01 -13.65
N LEU A 5 4.59 8.80 -13.90
CA LEU A 5 4.85 8.23 -15.20
C LEU A 5 3.53 7.92 -15.93
N GLU A 6 3.49 8.21 -17.23
CA GLU A 6 2.40 7.76 -18.08
C GLU A 6 2.56 6.25 -18.40
N PRO A 7 1.48 5.46 -18.44
CA PRO A 7 0.07 5.88 -18.30
C PRO A 7 -0.45 5.96 -16.84
N GLY A 8 0.38 5.62 -15.85
CA GLY A 8 -0.01 5.60 -14.42
C GLY A 8 -0.57 6.93 -13.90
N ARG A 9 -0.10 8.05 -14.46
CA ARG A 9 -0.53 9.41 -14.14
C ARG A 9 -2.00 9.69 -14.40
N VAL A 10 -2.62 9.06 -15.39
CA VAL A 10 -4.02 9.32 -15.79
C VAL A 10 -4.97 9.22 -14.60
N SER A 11 -4.87 8.14 -13.82
CA SER A 11 -5.73 7.91 -12.65
C SER A 11 -5.58 8.99 -11.57
N PHE A 12 -4.40 9.59 -11.42
CA PHE A 12 -4.19 10.70 -10.48
C PHE A 12 -4.79 11.99 -11.03
N GLY A 13 -4.62 12.25 -12.33
CA GLY A 13 -5.22 13.39 -13.01
C GLY A 13 -6.74 13.41 -12.89
N GLU A 14 -7.40 12.27 -13.14
CA GLU A 14 -8.85 12.12 -13.04
C GLU A 14 -9.35 12.38 -11.60
N LYS A 15 -8.67 11.85 -10.59
CA LYS A 15 -8.98 12.14 -9.17
C LYS A 15 -8.85 13.63 -8.86
N MET A 16 -7.83 14.31 -9.39
CA MET A 16 -7.63 15.75 -9.17
C MET A 16 -8.73 16.60 -9.81
N ILE A 17 -9.28 16.20 -10.96
CA ILE A 17 -10.45 16.87 -11.57
C ILE A 17 -11.64 16.83 -10.61
N VAL A 18 -11.92 15.68 -10.01
CA VAL A 18 -13.01 15.53 -9.04
C VAL A 18 -12.76 16.37 -7.79
N ARG A 19 -11.54 16.31 -7.22
CA ARG A 19 -11.19 17.11 -6.03
C ARG A 19 -11.39 18.60 -6.26
N LYS A 20 -10.91 19.10 -7.41
CA LYS A 20 -11.09 20.50 -7.79
C LYS A 20 -12.57 20.87 -7.93
N ALA A 21 -13.38 20.01 -8.54
CA ALA A 21 -14.81 20.28 -8.67
C ALA A 21 -15.54 20.35 -7.31
N ILE A 22 -15.16 19.48 -6.36
CA ILE A 22 -15.67 19.51 -4.97
C ILE A 22 -15.30 20.83 -4.28
N GLU A 23 -14.04 21.24 -4.40
CA GLU A 23 -13.51 22.48 -3.81
C GLU A 23 -14.15 23.74 -4.42
N ASP A 24 -14.24 23.82 -5.76
CA ASP A 24 -14.85 24.94 -6.49
C ASP A 24 -16.35 25.08 -6.15
N ALA A 25 -17.04 23.95 -5.94
CA ALA A 25 -18.43 23.92 -5.51
C ALA A 25 -18.62 24.17 -4.01
N LYS A 26 -17.53 24.32 -3.24
CA LYS A 26 -17.54 24.53 -1.78
C LYS A 26 -18.28 23.43 -1.02
N ILE A 27 -18.20 22.20 -1.51
CA ILE A 27 -18.81 21.03 -0.85
C ILE A 27 -17.86 20.58 0.28
N PRO A 28 -18.34 20.41 1.53
CA PRO A 28 -17.55 19.83 2.60
C PRO A 28 -16.96 18.47 2.21
N PHE A 29 -15.67 18.26 2.46
CA PHE A 29 -15.00 17.02 2.04
C PHE A 29 -13.99 16.49 3.07
N THR A 30 -13.69 15.20 2.95
CA THR A 30 -12.49 14.57 3.52
C THR A 30 -11.91 13.67 2.44
N TYR A 31 -10.64 13.87 2.07
CA TYR A 31 -9.96 12.97 1.14
C TYR A 31 -9.17 11.92 1.92
N VAL A 32 -9.58 10.65 1.85
CA VAL A 32 -8.84 9.57 2.52
C VAL A 32 -7.74 9.05 1.60
N SER A 33 -6.49 9.11 2.07
CA SER A 33 -5.31 8.53 1.43
C SER A 33 -4.91 7.25 2.16
N ALA A 34 -5.46 6.13 1.71
CA ALA A 34 -5.37 4.83 2.38
C ALA A 34 -4.10 4.01 2.06
N ASN A 35 -3.23 4.49 1.17
CA ASN A 35 -2.01 3.79 0.75
C ASN A 35 -2.27 2.40 0.13
N CYS A 36 -1.47 1.37 0.45
CA CYS A 36 -1.56 0.04 -0.13
C CYS A 36 -2.46 -0.88 0.69
N PHE A 37 -3.51 -1.44 0.09
CA PHE A 37 -4.34 -2.45 0.74
C PHE A 37 -3.59 -3.77 0.97
N ALA A 38 -3.65 -4.29 2.19
CA ALA A 38 -2.92 -5.47 2.60
C ALA A 38 -3.33 -6.70 1.77
N GLY A 39 -4.61 -6.90 1.47
CA GLY A 39 -5.07 -8.02 0.65
C GLY A 39 -4.47 -8.05 -0.77
N TYR A 40 -4.09 -6.89 -1.33
CA TYR A 40 -3.46 -6.79 -2.65
C TYR A 40 -1.93 -6.88 -2.63
N PHE A 41 -1.30 -6.34 -1.57
CA PHE A 41 0.16 -6.15 -1.54
C PHE A 41 0.89 -7.03 -0.53
N VAL A 42 0.26 -7.42 0.58
CA VAL A 42 0.92 -8.20 1.64
C VAL A 42 0.81 -9.68 1.34
N GLY A 43 -0.39 -10.15 0.97
CA GLY A 43 -0.68 -11.57 0.77
C GLY A 43 0.24 -12.28 -0.24
N ASN A 44 0.72 -11.56 -1.25
CA ASN A 44 1.62 -12.05 -2.29
C ASN A 44 3.06 -11.54 -2.15
N LEU A 45 3.44 -10.86 -1.06
CA LEU A 45 4.74 -10.19 -0.91
C LEU A 45 5.01 -9.11 -1.98
N SER A 46 3.95 -8.41 -2.35
CA SER A 46 3.91 -7.36 -3.35
C SER A 46 4.42 -7.83 -4.71
N GLN A 47 4.17 -9.08 -5.08
CA GLN A 47 4.53 -9.58 -6.41
C GLN A 47 3.47 -9.17 -7.43
N MET A 48 3.88 -8.36 -8.41
CA MET A 48 2.99 -8.01 -9.52
C MET A 48 2.57 -9.27 -10.29
N GLY A 49 1.26 -9.49 -10.42
CA GLY A 49 0.69 -10.56 -11.24
C GLY A 49 0.28 -11.84 -10.50
N THR A 50 0.52 -11.95 -9.18
CA THR A 50 0.01 -13.06 -8.37
C THR A 50 -0.79 -12.54 -7.18
N LEU A 51 -1.72 -13.34 -6.64
CA LEU A 51 -2.39 -13.06 -5.37
C LEU A 51 -1.83 -13.89 -4.21
N PHE A 52 -0.96 -14.85 -4.53
CA PHE A 52 -0.37 -15.79 -3.59
C PHE A 52 1.13 -15.53 -3.46
N PRO A 53 1.71 -15.81 -2.29
CA PRO A 53 3.13 -15.62 -2.08
C PRO A 53 3.92 -16.62 -2.96
N PRO A 54 5.07 -16.21 -3.50
CA PRO A 54 5.89 -17.10 -4.30
C PRO A 54 6.43 -18.26 -3.47
N LYS A 55 6.63 -19.42 -4.11
CA LYS A 55 7.10 -20.62 -3.42
C LYS A 55 8.61 -20.66 -3.22
N GLU A 56 9.39 -20.10 -4.15
CA GLU A 56 10.86 -20.28 -4.18
C GLU A 56 11.59 -18.96 -4.34
N ASN A 57 11.22 -18.17 -5.35
CA ASN A 57 11.88 -16.92 -5.71
C ASN A 57 10.95 -15.74 -5.49
N VAL A 58 11.46 -14.69 -4.83
CA VAL A 58 10.75 -13.42 -4.67
C VAL A 58 11.51 -12.32 -5.39
N HIS A 59 10.81 -11.55 -6.22
CA HIS A 59 11.39 -10.40 -6.87
C HIS A 59 11.35 -9.20 -5.93
N ILE A 60 12.49 -8.53 -5.80
CA ILE A 60 12.66 -7.31 -5.03
C ILE A 60 12.77 -6.14 -5.99
N TYR A 61 11.93 -5.13 -5.83
CA TYR A 61 11.98 -3.93 -6.65
C TYR A 61 13.13 -3.03 -6.22
N GLY A 62 14.09 -2.81 -7.11
CA GLY A 62 15.30 -2.05 -6.83
C GLY A 62 16.12 -2.72 -5.72
N ASP A 63 16.52 -1.91 -4.74
CA ASP A 63 17.18 -2.40 -3.54
C ASP A 63 16.19 -2.94 -2.49
N GLY A 64 14.89 -2.67 -2.62
CA GLY A 64 13.84 -3.10 -1.71
C GLY A 64 13.78 -2.36 -0.37
N HIS A 65 14.44 -1.20 -0.24
CA HIS A 65 14.50 -0.41 0.99
C HIS A 65 13.50 0.77 1.03
N ALA A 66 12.91 1.14 -0.10
CA ALA A 66 11.85 2.14 -0.13
C ALA A 66 10.72 1.77 0.85
N LYS A 67 10.29 2.74 1.65
CA LYS A 67 9.23 2.55 2.63
C LYS A 67 7.86 2.65 1.97
N VAL A 68 6.98 1.73 2.34
CA VAL A 68 5.63 1.54 1.85
C VAL A 68 4.71 1.45 3.06
N VAL A 69 3.46 1.88 2.90
CA VAL A 69 2.46 1.82 3.98
C VAL A 69 1.39 0.84 3.58
N PHE A 70 1.24 -0.23 4.35
CA PHE A 70 0.27 -1.28 4.11
C PHE A 70 -0.89 -1.17 5.10
N MET A 71 -2.13 -1.17 4.64
CA MET A 71 -3.31 -1.01 5.48
C MET A 71 -4.26 -2.19 5.31
N ASP A 72 -4.73 -2.75 6.43
CA ASP A 72 -5.85 -3.70 6.41
C ASP A 72 -7.13 -2.98 5.97
N GLU A 73 -7.89 -3.61 5.09
CA GLU A 73 -9.08 -3.00 4.50
C GLU A 73 -10.17 -2.67 5.54
N ASP A 74 -10.28 -3.46 6.61
CA ASP A 74 -11.21 -3.19 7.72
C ASP A 74 -10.79 -1.93 8.51
N ASP A 75 -9.48 -1.72 8.68
CA ASP A 75 -8.93 -0.55 9.36
C ASP A 75 -9.15 0.70 8.50
N VAL A 76 -8.94 0.60 7.18
CA VAL A 76 -9.27 1.68 6.23
C VAL A 76 -10.74 2.08 6.35
N ALA A 77 -11.65 1.11 6.40
CA ALA A 77 -13.07 1.37 6.59
C ALA A 77 -13.34 2.05 7.94
N THR A 78 -12.74 1.55 9.02
CA THR A 78 -12.91 2.08 10.37
C THR A 78 -12.45 3.54 10.48
N TYR A 79 -11.24 3.85 10.01
CA TYR A 79 -10.72 5.21 9.98
C TYR A 79 -11.57 6.13 9.10
N THR A 80 -12.06 5.62 7.96
CA THR A 80 -12.96 6.38 7.08
C THR A 80 -14.26 6.75 7.80
N ILE A 81 -14.89 5.81 8.51
CA ILE A 81 -16.13 6.08 9.26
C ILE A 81 -15.91 7.09 10.38
N LYS A 82 -14.81 6.97 11.14
CA LYS A 82 -14.48 7.91 12.21
C LYS A 82 -14.31 9.35 11.72
N ALA A 83 -13.82 9.52 10.49
CA ALA A 83 -13.55 10.82 9.90
C ALA A 83 -14.79 11.51 9.30
N ILE A 84 -15.96 10.86 9.27
CA ILE A 84 -17.17 11.42 8.63
C ILE A 84 -17.66 12.66 9.40
N ASP A 85 -17.81 12.53 10.72
CA ASP A 85 -18.38 13.58 11.58
C ASP A 85 -17.32 14.26 12.46
N ASP A 86 -16.03 13.99 12.22
CA ASP A 86 -14.94 14.62 12.95
C ASP A 86 -14.61 16.01 12.36
N PRO A 87 -14.80 17.10 13.11
CA PRO A 87 -14.51 18.45 12.59
C PRO A 87 -13.03 18.66 12.29
N ARG A 88 -12.12 17.84 12.82
CA ARG A 88 -10.67 17.91 12.55
C ARG A 88 -10.33 17.50 11.12
N THR A 89 -11.16 16.67 10.49
CA THR A 89 -10.95 16.16 9.12
C THR A 89 -11.71 16.95 8.06
N LEU A 90 -12.54 17.93 8.46
CA LEU A 90 -13.30 18.78 7.56
C LEU A 90 -12.39 19.58 6.61
N ASN A 91 -12.59 19.40 5.32
CA ASN A 91 -11.82 20.00 4.22
C ASN A 91 -10.32 19.66 4.29
N LYS A 92 -9.99 18.46 4.76
CA LYS A 92 -8.61 17.94 4.88
C LYS A 92 -8.40 16.68 4.06
N THR A 93 -7.13 16.34 3.85
CA THR A 93 -6.73 14.99 3.44
C THR A 93 -6.36 14.18 4.68
N LEU A 94 -7.06 13.09 4.96
CA LEU A 94 -6.70 12.15 6.02
C LEU A 94 -5.75 11.09 5.45
N TYR A 95 -4.52 11.04 5.96
CA TYR A 95 -3.54 10.03 5.62
C TYR A 95 -3.57 8.89 6.63
N LEU A 96 -3.56 7.65 6.14
CA LEU A 96 -3.46 6.46 6.99
C LEU A 96 -2.01 5.98 7.00
N ARG A 97 -1.20 6.44 7.94
CA ARG A 97 0.22 6.10 8.06
C ARG A 97 0.60 5.69 9.49
N PRO A 98 -0.04 4.63 10.04
CA PRO A 98 0.37 4.10 11.33
C PRO A 98 1.84 3.64 11.25
N PRO A 99 2.72 4.08 12.16
CA PRO A 99 4.17 3.82 12.09
C PRO A 99 4.54 2.34 11.93
N GLU A 100 3.76 1.45 12.53
CA GLU A 100 3.98 0.00 12.59
C GLU A 100 3.77 -0.67 11.22
N ASN A 101 2.98 -0.05 10.35
CA ASN A 101 2.70 -0.56 9.02
C ASN A 101 3.59 0.07 7.93
N ILE A 102 4.54 0.93 8.33
CA ILE A 102 5.53 1.52 7.43
C ILE A 102 6.70 0.56 7.27
N LEU A 103 6.60 -0.30 6.26
CA LEU A 103 7.57 -1.36 5.99
C LEU A 103 8.15 -1.21 4.59
N SER A 104 9.38 -1.66 4.42
CA SER A 104 9.98 -1.91 3.12
C SER A 104 9.57 -3.29 2.61
N GLN A 105 9.72 -3.52 1.30
CA GLN A 105 9.43 -4.85 0.73
C GLN A 105 10.31 -5.94 1.36
N ARG A 106 11.58 -5.62 1.69
CA ARG A 106 12.47 -6.57 2.37
C ARG A 106 11.98 -6.95 3.76
N GLU A 107 11.57 -5.98 4.56
CA GLU A 107 11.02 -6.24 5.91
C GLU A 107 9.74 -7.07 5.82
N LEU A 108 8.88 -6.82 4.81
CA LEU A 108 7.70 -7.64 4.54
C LEU A 108 8.08 -9.10 4.23
N VAL A 109 9.04 -9.31 3.33
CA VAL A 109 9.53 -10.65 2.98
C VAL A 109 10.14 -11.34 4.21
N GLU A 110 10.97 -10.66 4.97
CA GLU A 110 11.60 -11.20 6.18
C GLU A 110 10.56 -11.62 7.23
N LYS A 111 9.54 -10.79 7.47
CA LYS A 111 8.41 -11.15 8.33
C LYS A 111 7.74 -12.44 7.84
N TRP A 112 7.45 -12.54 6.54
CA TRP A 112 6.86 -13.75 5.96
C TRP A 112 7.75 -14.99 6.11
N GLU A 113 9.05 -14.88 5.84
CA GLU A 113 10.01 -15.99 5.95
C GLU A 113 10.10 -16.53 7.38
N ASN A 114 10.08 -15.63 8.37
CA ASN A 114 10.07 -15.99 9.79
C ASN A 114 8.81 -16.78 10.19
N LEU A 115 7.65 -16.46 9.59
CA LEU A 115 6.38 -17.13 9.90
C LEU A 115 6.22 -18.44 9.15
N ALA A 116 6.66 -18.47 7.89
CA ALA A 116 6.64 -19.66 7.05
C ALA A 116 7.76 -20.65 7.41
N ALA A 117 8.69 -20.25 8.29
CA ALA A 117 9.93 -20.98 8.59
C ALA A 117 10.68 -21.41 7.31
N LYS A 118 10.67 -20.55 6.29
CA LYS A 118 11.20 -20.82 4.95
C LYS A 118 11.89 -19.58 4.39
N ASN A 119 13.08 -19.77 3.84
CA ASN A 119 13.79 -18.73 3.10
C ASN A 119 13.45 -18.77 1.61
N LEU A 120 13.24 -17.61 1.02
CA LEU A 120 13.06 -17.37 -0.41
C LEU A 120 14.35 -16.81 -1.00
N GLN A 121 14.64 -17.22 -2.24
CA GLN A 121 15.70 -16.60 -3.02
C GLN A 121 15.23 -15.23 -3.52
N LYS A 122 15.95 -14.18 -3.12
CA LYS A 122 15.60 -12.79 -3.42
C LYS A 122 16.31 -12.36 -4.69
N ILE A 123 15.56 -11.91 -5.69
CA ILE A 123 16.08 -11.46 -7.00
C ILE A 123 15.73 -9.98 -7.17
N SER A 124 16.72 -9.10 -7.12
CA SER A 124 16.50 -7.67 -7.35
C SER A 124 16.27 -7.37 -8.83
N ILE A 125 15.28 -6.53 -9.13
CA ILE A 125 14.96 -6.02 -10.46
C ILE A 125 15.36 -4.53 -10.51
N SER A 126 16.19 -4.15 -11.48
CA SER A 126 16.56 -2.74 -11.67
C SER A 126 15.36 -1.88 -12.07
N SER A 127 15.45 -0.56 -11.89
CA SER A 127 14.41 0.37 -12.36
C SER A 127 14.15 0.21 -13.85
N ASP A 128 15.24 0.11 -14.62
CA ASP A 128 15.19 0.10 -16.08
C ASP A 128 14.58 -1.21 -16.59
N ASP A 129 14.96 -2.35 -16.00
CA ASP A 129 14.37 -3.65 -16.34
C ASP A 129 12.88 -3.71 -15.98
N PHE A 130 12.50 -3.15 -14.83
CA PHE A 130 11.11 -3.12 -14.41
C PHE A 130 10.27 -2.22 -15.31
N LEU A 131 10.75 -1.03 -15.65
CA LEU A 131 10.05 -0.14 -16.59
C LEU A 131 9.99 -0.72 -18.00
N ALA A 132 11.03 -1.45 -18.45
CA ALA A 132 11.02 -2.14 -19.73
C ALA A 132 9.94 -3.24 -19.78
N SER A 133 9.58 -3.85 -18.65
CA SER A 133 8.51 -4.86 -18.55
C SER A 133 7.12 -4.31 -18.89
N MET A 134 6.94 -2.99 -18.86
CA MET A 134 5.72 -2.30 -19.29
C MET A 134 5.40 -2.60 -20.77
N LYS A 135 6.42 -2.82 -21.59
CA LYS A 135 6.27 -3.06 -23.02
C LYS A 135 5.57 -4.40 -23.28
N GLY A 136 4.41 -4.35 -23.92
CA GLY A 136 3.63 -5.53 -24.29
C GLY A 136 2.51 -5.88 -23.32
N LEU A 137 2.38 -5.16 -22.20
CA LEU A 137 1.20 -5.22 -21.34
C LEU A 137 0.03 -4.45 -21.96
N ASP A 138 -1.19 -4.82 -21.57
CA ASP A 138 -2.37 -4.01 -21.83
C ASP A 138 -2.31 -2.69 -21.04
N TYR A 139 -3.22 -1.76 -21.37
CA TYR A 139 -3.18 -0.42 -20.78
C TYR A 139 -3.26 -0.45 -19.23
N ALA A 140 -4.11 -1.32 -18.67
CA ALA A 140 -4.24 -1.48 -17.23
C ALA A 140 -2.95 -2.03 -16.59
N GLY A 141 -2.30 -3.01 -17.22
CA GLY A 141 -1.00 -3.52 -16.79
C GLY A 141 0.08 -2.44 -16.82
N GLN A 142 0.10 -1.59 -17.85
CA GLN A 142 1.05 -0.48 -17.93
C GLN A 142 0.84 0.56 -16.82
N VAL A 143 -0.42 0.89 -16.50
CA VAL A 143 -0.77 1.73 -15.34
C VAL A 143 -0.27 1.10 -14.04
N GLY A 144 -0.47 -0.21 -13.89
CA GLY A 144 0.02 -0.99 -12.74
C GLY A 144 1.53 -0.93 -12.57
N VAL A 145 2.31 -1.11 -13.65
CA VAL A 145 3.78 -0.95 -13.61
C VAL A 145 4.16 0.45 -13.15
N GLY A 146 3.50 1.49 -13.68
CA GLY A 146 3.73 2.87 -13.27
C GLY A 146 3.50 3.08 -11.76
N HIS A 147 2.39 2.58 -11.22
CA HIS A 147 2.11 2.68 -9.78
C HIS A 147 3.12 1.94 -8.93
N PHE A 148 3.46 0.70 -9.29
CA PHE A 148 4.48 -0.09 -8.59
C PHE A 148 5.84 0.60 -8.62
N PHE A 149 6.21 1.23 -9.75
CA PHE A 149 7.44 1.99 -9.86
C PHE A 149 7.49 3.12 -8.83
N HIS A 150 6.45 3.96 -8.77
CA HIS A 150 6.38 5.05 -7.81
C HIS A 150 6.36 4.57 -6.36
N ILE A 151 5.70 3.45 -6.07
CA ILE A 151 5.59 2.91 -4.71
C ILE A 151 6.94 2.34 -4.25
N PHE A 152 7.54 1.43 -5.03
CA PHE A 152 8.67 0.62 -4.56
C PHE A 152 10.05 1.13 -4.99
N TYR A 153 10.13 2.03 -5.98
CA TYR A 153 11.41 2.65 -6.37
C TYR A 153 11.51 4.08 -5.86
N GLU A 154 10.48 4.91 -6.04
CA GLU A 154 10.51 6.31 -5.59
C GLU A 154 10.03 6.52 -4.14
N GLY A 155 9.36 5.52 -3.55
CA GLY A 155 8.82 5.62 -2.19
C GLY A 155 7.73 6.68 -2.06
N CYS A 156 6.89 6.85 -3.10
CA CYS A 156 5.91 7.94 -3.19
C CYS A 156 4.88 8.01 -2.06
N LEU A 157 4.76 6.93 -1.27
CA LEU A 157 3.86 6.86 -0.13
C LEU A 157 4.45 7.47 1.15
N THR A 158 5.76 7.69 1.23
CA THR A 158 6.44 8.20 2.43
C THR A 158 7.51 9.25 2.14
N ASN A 159 7.79 9.58 0.88
CA ASN A 159 8.82 10.55 0.49
C ASN A 159 8.40 12.03 0.68
N PHE A 160 7.38 12.29 1.49
CA PHE A 160 6.90 13.63 1.80
C PHE A 160 6.28 13.70 3.19
N GLU A 161 6.41 14.88 3.80
CA GLU A 161 5.77 15.23 5.06
C GLU A 161 4.32 15.66 4.85
N ILE A 162 3.44 15.29 5.79
CA ILE A 162 2.04 15.71 5.77
C ILE A 162 1.99 17.20 6.14
N GLY A 163 1.59 18.04 5.19
CA GLY A 163 1.46 19.49 5.39
C GLY A 163 0.15 19.90 6.08
N GLU A 164 -0.04 21.21 6.28
CA GLU A 164 -1.19 21.79 7.03
C GLU A 164 -2.58 21.39 6.50
N GLY A 165 -2.69 21.02 5.21
CA GLY A 165 -3.93 20.55 4.60
C GLY A 165 -4.25 19.07 4.85
N GLY A 166 -3.41 18.37 5.62
CA GLY A 166 -3.57 16.96 5.91
C GLY A 166 -3.47 16.64 7.41
N GLU A 167 -4.13 15.55 7.78
CA GLU A 167 -4.09 14.97 9.12
C GLU A 167 -3.64 13.51 9.00
N GLU A 168 -3.03 12.98 10.06
CA GLU A 168 -2.64 11.57 10.14
C GLU A 168 -3.58 10.83 11.11
N ALA A 169 -4.19 9.74 10.65
CA ALA A 169 -5.27 9.08 11.35
C ALA A 169 -4.86 8.42 12.66
N SER A 170 -3.69 7.76 12.72
CA SER A 170 -3.21 7.13 13.95
C SER A 170 -2.93 8.14 15.06
N LYS A 171 -2.57 9.39 14.71
CA LYS A 171 -2.47 10.50 15.66
C LYS A 171 -3.82 11.05 16.12
N LEU A 172 -4.82 11.06 15.24
CA LEU A 172 -6.17 11.56 15.56
C LEU A 172 -6.99 10.58 16.41
N TYR A 173 -6.74 9.29 16.24
CA TYR A 173 -7.46 8.17 16.88
C TYR A 173 -6.49 7.15 17.51
N PRO A 174 -5.68 7.57 18.50
CA PRO A 174 -4.63 6.73 19.09
C PRO A 174 -5.17 5.48 19.79
N GLU A 175 -6.44 5.47 20.20
CA GLU A 175 -7.09 4.32 20.83
C GLU A 175 -7.21 3.10 19.91
N PHE A 176 -7.05 3.28 18.59
CA PHE A 176 -6.99 2.18 17.63
C PHE A 176 -5.55 1.70 17.39
N GLY A 177 -4.54 2.56 17.51
CA GLY A 177 -3.15 2.21 17.16
C GLY A 177 -2.53 1.06 17.97
N GLU A 178 -2.87 0.91 19.25
CA GLU A 178 -2.32 -0.16 20.11
C GLU A 178 -2.96 -1.55 19.85
N GLU A 179 -4.25 -1.58 19.53
CA GLU A 179 -4.98 -2.81 19.19
C GLU A 179 -4.73 -3.18 17.71
N GLU A 180 -4.69 -2.18 16.82
CA GLU A 180 -4.33 -2.26 15.40
C GLU A 180 -2.93 -2.81 15.17
N SER A 181 -1.89 -2.26 15.82
CA SER A 181 -0.52 -2.77 15.65
C SER A 181 -0.42 -4.27 15.91
N ARG A 182 -1.11 -4.77 16.94
CA ARG A 182 -1.10 -6.18 17.33
C ARG A 182 -2.01 -7.04 16.46
N GLU A 183 -3.18 -6.56 16.08
CA GLU A 183 -4.15 -7.30 15.27
C GLU A 183 -3.76 -7.29 13.79
N SER A 184 -3.32 -6.15 13.25
CA SER A 184 -2.89 -5.98 11.87
C SER A 184 -1.56 -6.64 11.61
N GLU A 185 -0.59 -6.60 12.54
CA GLU A 185 0.58 -7.49 12.47
C GLU A 185 0.13 -8.95 12.49
N LYS A 186 -0.76 -9.37 13.40
CA LYS A 186 -1.29 -10.74 13.40
C LYS A 186 -2.09 -11.08 12.14
N LYS A 187 -2.78 -10.16 11.47
CA LYS A 187 -3.53 -10.40 10.23
C LYS A 187 -2.54 -10.49 9.08
N MET A 188 -1.74 -9.45 8.85
CA MET A 188 -0.72 -9.34 7.81
C MET A 188 0.32 -10.47 7.86
N CYS A 189 0.76 -10.83 9.07
CA CYS A 189 1.73 -11.89 9.30
C CYS A 189 1.07 -13.24 9.58
N GLY A 190 0.14 -13.35 10.53
CA GLY A 190 -0.37 -14.64 11.02
C GLY A 190 -1.73 -15.09 10.47
N GLY A 191 -2.60 -14.19 10.05
CA GLY A 191 -3.97 -14.46 9.58
C GLY A 191 -3.95 -14.91 8.14
N TRP A 192 -3.22 -14.17 7.30
CA TRP A 192 -2.96 -14.55 5.92
C TRP A 192 -2.06 -15.79 5.81
N VAL A 193 -1.00 -15.92 6.62
CA VAL A 193 -0.17 -17.15 6.61
C VAL A 193 -0.94 -18.37 7.10
N ARG A 194 -1.87 -18.25 8.05
CA ARG A 194 -2.74 -19.38 8.45
C ARG A 194 -3.81 -19.71 7.42
N ALA A 195 -4.45 -18.69 6.84
CA ALA A 195 -5.42 -18.88 5.75
C ALA A 195 -4.76 -19.51 4.49
N LEU A 196 -3.55 -19.06 4.16
CA LEU A 196 -2.74 -19.59 3.06
C LEU A 196 -2.09 -20.93 3.40
N GLY A 197 -1.68 -21.15 4.65
CA GLY A 197 -1.17 -22.44 5.15
C GLY A 197 -2.22 -23.54 5.06
N LEU A 198 -3.48 -23.23 5.38
CA LEU A 198 -4.62 -24.12 5.15
C LEU A 198 -4.86 -24.41 3.65
N GLN A 199 -4.59 -23.46 2.76
CA GLN A 199 -4.65 -23.70 1.31
C GLN A 199 -3.45 -24.51 0.79
N ILE A 200 -2.25 -24.36 1.36
CA ILE A 200 -1.06 -25.14 1.01
C ILE A 200 -1.23 -26.62 1.43
N GLU A 201 -1.78 -26.89 2.61
CA GLU A 201 -2.10 -28.25 3.06
C GLU A 201 -3.19 -28.92 2.21
N GLN A 202 -4.10 -28.15 1.61
CA GLN A 202 -5.15 -28.65 0.71
C GLN A 202 -4.69 -28.86 -0.75
N MET A 203 -3.48 -28.44 -1.11
CA MET A 203 -2.88 -28.64 -2.43
C MET A 203 -1.83 -29.78 -2.46
N GLY A 204 -1.83 -30.63 -1.42
CA GLY A 204 -1.03 -31.86 -1.33
C GLY A 204 -1.65 -33.04 -2.07
#